data_AF-A0A1B3SKW2-F1
#
_entry.id   AF-A0A1B3SKW2-F1
#
_cell.length_a   1.000
_cell.length_b   1.000
_cell.length_c   1.000
_cell.angle_alpha   90.00
_cell.angle_beta   90.00
_cell.angle_gamma   90.00
#
_symmetry.space_group_name_H-M   'P 1'
#
loop_
_entity.id
_entity.type
_entity.pdbx_description
1 polymer ?
#
loop_
_entity_poly.entity_id
_entity_poly.type
_entity_poly.pdbx_seq_one_letter_code
_entity_poly.pdbx_strand_id
1 'polypeptide(L)'
;MQVKKIIVKNFINPGKQDFVFDDNGYLKKGNFYSLDQFAIIRNIFNGEWMRLTNSFEKYYPKFARKISDMDLQMDALIVLDEDELAELNKLAIPLVGREQKSFAWYYSIKCVYPYIFPIVSLVPAENVKNDTTFALGSHYEKFIKSNSSKRTLIQVAGMNAAGQLRDKYFEYRSMDVSPNQLKDHRKYLDVIKSTFRYDEEFIKKIGRILYNIDDGDVINYGDEAELFYRNRDLNELLDKVAILRENKEIRFDFLELLFECYFKDLQWAYAAKTSNDIYEIRQIIHKENCLRPLTNMNFLDKFKFDINIPEELSKKIIEKEFVDDKIKPVLLKEHYQSINLFGSEEVKFDFSEEDERAELNELKAYKEQVKAEEQRIKNEELESIREAKKIAENARIREREIKVQSARKLKEQEKKLKEKEAEIMKKIEEKKKAAIAWAKEQQKMVSNYPKKRA
;
A
#
# COMPACT_ATOMS: atom_id res chain seq x y z
N MET A 1 9.79 23.53 -29.46
CA MET A 1 9.71 24.02 -28.07
C MET A 1 10.99 23.62 -27.34
N GLN A 2 11.77 24.59 -26.89
CA GLN A 2 13.05 24.32 -26.24
C GLN A 2 12.95 24.48 -24.72
N VAL A 3 13.43 23.51 -23.94
CA VAL A 3 13.59 23.66 -22.49
C VAL A 3 14.97 24.25 -22.21
N LYS A 4 15.03 25.40 -21.54
CA LYS A 4 16.30 26.01 -21.13
C LYS A 4 16.72 25.64 -19.72
N LYS A 5 15.75 25.48 -18.83
CA LYS A 5 16.00 25.20 -17.41
C LYS A 5 14.83 24.45 -16.80
N ILE A 6 15.13 23.50 -15.92
CA ILE A 6 14.16 22.89 -15.01
C ILE A 6 14.58 23.26 -13.58
N ILE A 7 13.62 23.68 -12.76
CA ILE A 7 13.78 23.95 -11.34
C ILE A 7 12.80 23.04 -10.62
N VAL A 8 13.27 22.32 -9.62
CA VAL A 8 12.46 21.42 -8.83
C VAL A 8 12.66 21.74 -7.35
N LYS A 9 11.57 21.81 -6.59
CA LYS A 9 11.56 22.10 -5.18
C LYS A 9 10.76 21.04 -4.44
N ASN A 10 11.31 20.52 -3.35
CA ASN A 10 10.66 19.54 -2.47
C ASN A 10 10.09 18.33 -3.24
N PHE A 11 10.89 17.75 -4.14
CA PHE A 11 10.51 16.59 -4.96
C PHE A 11 11.43 15.42 -4.64
N ILE A 12 10.85 14.35 -4.09
CA ILE A 12 11.50 13.16 -3.52
C ILE A 12 12.39 13.51 -2.32
N ASN A 13 13.31 14.45 -2.51
CA ASN A 13 14.15 15.05 -1.49
C ASN A 13 13.73 16.51 -1.22
N PRO A 14 13.85 16.98 0.03
CA PRO A 14 13.61 18.38 0.38
C PRO A 14 14.66 19.29 -0.25
N GLY A 15 14.33 20.56 -0.45
CA GLY A 15 15.25 21.57 -0.99
C GLY A 15 15.02 21.86 -2.48
N LYS A 16 15.95 22.61 -3.09
CA LYS A 16 15.84 23.10 -4.47
C LYS A 16 16.91 22.45 -5.33
N GLN A 17 16.47 21.88 -6.45
CA GLN A 17 17.28 21.32 -7.51
C GLN A 17 17.12 22.15 -8.78
N ASP A 18 18.16 22.26 -9.59
CA ASP A 18 18.10 22.89 -10.90
C ASP A 18 18.89 22.13 -11.96
N PHE A 19 18.37 22.12 -13.17
CA PHE A 19 18.91 21.46 -14.34
C PHE A 19 18.91 22.47 -15.48
N VAL A 20 20.06 22.72 -16.09
CA VAL A 20 20.22 23.69 -17.18
C VAL A 20 20.63 22.95 -18.44
N PHE A 21 19.92 23.23 -19.53
CA PHE A 21 20.10 22.56 -20.81
C PHE A 21 20.79 23.48 -21.80
N ASP A 22 21.48 22.88 -22.77
CA ASP A 22 21.95 23.57 -23.95
C ASP A 22 20.84 23.70 -25.02
N ASP A 23 21.18 24.31 -26.15
CA ASP A 23 20.23 24.54 -27.24
C ASP A 23 19.81 23.24 -27.96
N ASN A 24 20.55 22.15 -27.75
CA ASN A 24 20.26 20.83 -28.29
C ASN A 24 19.47 19.94 -27.30
N GLY A 25 19.08 20.48 -26.13
CA GLY A 25 18.32 19.75 -25.12
C GLY A 25 19.17 18.83 -24.22
N TYR A 26 20.50 18.93 -24.25
CA TYR A 26 21.36 18.15 -23.37
C TYR A 26 21.60 18.85 -22.04
N LEU A 27 21.60 18.08 -20.95
CA LEU A 27 21.93 18.58 -19.62
C LEU A 27 23.38 19.10 -19.60
N LYS A 28 23.53 20.40 -19.37
CA LYS A 28 24.82 21.11 -19.38
C LYS A 28 25.38 21.33 -17.97
N LYS A 29 24.53 21.68 -17.01
CA LYS A 29 24.90 21.96 -15.61
C LYS A 29 23.68 21.91 -14.69
N GLY A 30 23.89 21.84 -13.38
CA GLY A 30 22.80 21.90 -12.41
C GLY A 30 23.23 21.49 -11.01
N ASN A 31 22.41 21.85 -10.01
CA ASN A 31 22.52 21.33 -8.66
C ASN A 31 21.38 20.33 -8.42
N PHE A 32 21.70 19.06 -8.23
CA PHE A 32 20.70 18.00 -8.06
C PHE A 32 21.26 16.84 -7.24
N TYR A 33 20.38 16.07 -6.61
CA TYR A 33 20.77 14.95 -5.75
C TYR A 33 21.15 13.70 -6.55
N SER A 34 20.41 13.39 -7.60
CA SER A 34 20.65 12.20 -8.42
C SER A 34 20.10 12.37 -9.84
N LEU A 35 20.85 11.87 -10.82
CA LEU A 35 20.40 11.79 -12.22
C LEU A 35 19.24 10.82 -12.43
N ASP A 36 19.04 9.84 -11.54
CA ASP A 36 17.90 8.92 -11.63
C ASP A 36 16.56 9.66 -11.42
N GLN A 37 16.56 10.71 -10.59
CA GLN A 37 15.37 11.55 -10.39
C GLN A 37 15.01 12.33 -11.66
N PHE A 38 16.00 12.65 -12.49
CA PHE A 38 15.78 13.37 -13.74
C PHE A 38 14.90 12.58 -14.71
N ALA A 39 15.07 11.25 -14.79
CA ALA A 39 14.23 10.42 -15.64
C ALA A 39 12.75 10.51 -15.25
N ILE A 40 12.46 10.55 -13.94
CA ILE A 40 11.12 10.72 -13.39
C ILE A 40 10.59 12.12 -13.73
N ILE A 41 11.40 13.16 -13.48
CA ILE A 41 11.05 14.56 -13.78
C ILE A 41 10.69 14.73 -15.27
N ARG A 42 11.50 14.16 -16.16
CA ARG A 42 11.24 14.16 -17.61
C ARG A 42 9.91 13.51 -17.96
N ASN A 43 9.64 12.33 -17.41
CA ASN A 43 8.38 11.62 -17.71
C ASN A 43 7.16 12.39 -17.21
N ILE A 44 7.26 13.01 -16.02
CA ILE A 44 6.23 13.89 -15.48
C ILE A 44 5.94 15.00 -16.47
N PHE A 45 6.94 15.79 -16.87
CA PHE A 45 6.76 16.90 -17.81
C PHE A 45 6.24 16.44 -19.18
N ASN A 46 6.59 15.23 -19.63
CA ASN A 46 6.14 14.63 -20.88
C ASN A 46 4.77 13.92 -20.79
N GLY A 47 3.93 14.33 -19.84
CA GLY A 47 2.52 13.96 -19.78
C GLY A 47 2.17 12.86 -18.77
N GLU A 48 3.13 12.30 -18.04
CA GLU A 48 2.80 11.35 -16.97
C GLU A 48 1.95 12.02 -15.87
N TRP A 49 2.09 13.34 -15.67
CA TRP A 49 1.24 14.08 -14.74
C TRP A 49 -0.27 13.95 -15.05
N MET A 50 -0.67 13.75 -16.31
CA MET A 50 -2.07 13.57 -16.69
C MET A 50 -2.66 12.29 -16.07
N ARG A 51 -1.85 11.24 -15.94
CA ARG A 51 -2.19 9.98 -15.27
C ARG A 51 -2.16 10.09 -13.75
N LEU A 52 -1.49 11.12 -13.23
CA LEU A 52 -1.27 11.36 -11.80
C LEU A 52 -2.07 12.58 -11.29
N THR A 53 -3.08 12.99 -12.05
CA THR A 53 -3.91 14.19 -11.78
C THR A 53 -4.66 14.15 -10.44
N ASN A 54 -4.74 12.99 -9.81
CA ASN A 54 -5.46 12.81 -8.55
C ASN A 54 -4.53 12.88 -7.31
N SER A 55 -3.22 12.60 -7.41
CA SER A 55 -2.29 12.75 -6.28
C SER A 55 -0.83 12.76 -6.71
N PHE A 56 -0.05 13.69 -6.15
CA PHE A 56 1.41 13.77 -6.29
C PHE A 56 2.17 13.28 -5.04
N GLU A 57 1.47 12.65 -4.08
CA GLU A 57 2.00 12.21 -2.78
C GLU A 57 3.30 11.39 -2.91
N LYS A 58 3.35 10.48 -3.88
CA LYS A 58 4.52 9.62 -4.12
C LYS A 58 5.81 10.38 -4.42
N TYR A 59 5.70 11.62 -4.87
CA TYR A 59 6.82 12.51 -5.17
C TYR A 59 7.13 13.47 -4.03
N TYR A 60 6.35 13.44 -2.97
CA TYR A 60 6.51 14.29 -1.82
C TYR A 60 7.60 13.72 -0.87
N PRO A 61 8.44 14.56 -0.25
CA PRO A 61 9.46 14.08 0.67
C PRO A 61 8.80 13.44 1.91
N LYS A 62 9.04 12.14 2.16
CA LYS A 62 8.43 11.37 3.25
C LYS A 62 8.98 11.68 4.67
N PHE A 63 9.59 12.85 4.92
CA PHE A 63 10.30 13.14 6.17
C PHE A 63 9.56 14.06 7.16
N ALA A 64 9.68 13.72 8.45
CA ALA A 64 8.98 14.26 9.62
C ALA A 64 9.50 15.61 10.18
N ARG A 65 10.41 16.33 9.48
CA ARG A 65 10.85 17.66 9.91
C ARG A 65 10.05 18.73 9.19
N LYS A 66 9.25 19.49 9.94
CA LYS A 66 8.46 20.64 9.49
C LYS A 66 9.38 21.72 8.91
N ILE A 67 9.70 21.64 7.62
CA ILE A 67 10.23 22.80 6.89
C ILE A 67 9.06 23.79 6.75
N SER A 68 9.31 25.09 6.87
CA SER A 68 8.25 26.11 6.84
C SER A 68 7.49 26.18 5.52
N ASP A 69 8.10 25.69 4.43
CA ASP A 69 7.55 25.68 3.09
C ASP A 69 7.79 24.30 2.47
N MET A 70 6.75 23.48 2.53
CA MET A 70 6.77 22.12 2.01
C MET A 70 6.17 22.05 0.60
N ASP A 71 5.77 23.17 -0.02
CA ASP A 71 5.15 23.11 -1.35
C ASP A 71 6.11 22.44 -2.35
N LEU A 72 5.57 21.46 -3.07
CA LEU A 72 6.29 20.81 -4.17
C LEU A 72 6.07 21.66 -5.41
N GLN A 73 7.17 22.01 -6.09
CA GLN A 73 7.09 22.81 -7.31
C GLN A 73 8.08 22.28 -8.34
N MET A 74 7.63 22.14 -9.58
CA MET A 74 8.44 21.74 -10.72
C MET A 74 8.19 22.74 -11.85
N ASP A 75 9.17 23.57 -12.17
CA ASP A 75 9.08 24.56 -13.23
C ASP A 75 10.03 24.19 -14.37
N ALA A 76 9.51 24.08 -15.59
CA ALA A 76 10.32 24.03 -16.80
C ALA A 76 10.22 25.38 -17.54
N LEU A 77 11.33 26.09 -17.64
CA LEU A 77 11.45 27.27 -18.49
C LEU A 77 11.55 26.83 -19.94
N ILE A 78 10.49 27.10 -20.69
CA ILE A 78 10.33 26.76 -22.10
C ILE A 78 10.36 28.02 -22.94
N VAL A 79 10.96 27.90 -24.12
CA VAL A 79 10.99 28.94 -25.14
C VAL A 79 10.23 28.42 -26.35
N LEU A 80 9.19 29.16 -26.71
CA LEU A 80 8.39 28.94 -27.92
C LEU A 80 9.06 29.63 -29.10
N ASP A 81 8.99 29.03 -30.28
CA ASP A 81 9.26 29.75 -31.53
C ASP A 81 8.04 30.57 -31.99
N GLU A 82 8.19 31.31 -33.10
CA GLU A 82 7.11 32.16 -33.64
C GLU A 82 5.88 31.34 -34.05
N ASP A 83 6.07 30.13 -34.61
CA ASP A 83 4.99 29.27 -35.05
C ASP A 83 4.23 28.69 -33.84
N GLU A 84 4.96 28.24 -32.81
CA GLU A 84 4.42 27.74 -31.55
C GLU A 84 3.66 28.82 -30.77
N LEU A 85 4.18 30.06 -30.76
CA LEU A 85 3.49 31.20 -30.18
C LEU A 85 2.22 31.55 -30.96
N ALA A 86 2.26 31.50 -32.30
CA ALA A 86 1.08 31.70 -33.13
C ALA A 86 0.00 30.63 -32.86
N GLU A 87 0.41 29.38 -32.63
CA GLU A 87 -0.51 28.31 -32.25
C GLU A 87 -1.10 28.48 -30.85
N LEU A 88 -0.29 28.87 -29.85
CA LEU A 88 -0.78 29.25 -28.53
C LEU A 88 -1.82 30.38 -28.65
N ASN A 89 -1.56 31.38 -29.49
CA ASN A 89 -2.46 32.52 -29.71
C ASN A 89 -3.81 32.13 -30.33
N LYS A 90 -3.85 31.12 -31.22
CA LYS A 90 -5.12 30.58 -31.74
C LYS A 90 -6.05 30.07 -30.62
N LEU A 91 -5.48 29.59 -29.51
CA LEU A 91 -6.22 29.08 -28.36
C LEU A 91 -6.45 30.16 -27.29
N ALA A 92 -5.47 31.05 -27.10
CA ALA A 92 -5.52 32.10 -26.10
C ALA A 92 -6.54 33.19 -26.45
N ILE A 93 -6.60 33.64 -27.71
CA ILE A 93 -7.48 34.74 -28.14
C ILE A 93 -8.95 34.48 -27.78
N PRO A 94 -9.54 33.31 -28.06
CA PRO A 94 -10.92 33.01 -27.63
C PRO A 94 -11.16 33.09 -26.12
N LEU A 95 -10.13 32.88 -25.29
CA LEU A 95 -10.25 32.81 -23.83
C LEU A 95 -10.01 34.15 -23.15
N VAL A 96 -9.02 34.90 -23.64
CA VAL A 96 -8.54 36.15 -23.00
C VAL A 96 -8.80 37.39 -23.84
N GLY A 97 -9.27 37.23 -25.08
CA GLY A 97 -9.59 38.33 -25.99
C GLY A 97 -8.39 39.08 -26.57
N ARG A 98 -7.15 38.58 -26.36
CA ARG A 98 -5.91 39.23 -26.81
C ARG A 98 -4.80 38.23 -27.09
N GLU A 99 -3.86 38.64 -27.94
CA GLU A 99 -2.63 37.90 -28.21
C GLU A 99 -1.67 37.97 -27.01
N GLN A 100 -1.00 36.86 -26.79
CA GLN A 100 0.15 36.70 -25.89
C GLN A 100 1.43 37.03 -26.64
N LYS A 101 2.39 37.65 -25.95
CA LYS A 101 3.64 38.17 -26.54
C LYS A 101 4.90 37.51 -26.02
N SER A 102 4.81 36.73 -24.95
CA SER A 102 5.95 36.07 -24.32
C SER A 102 6.40 34.90 -25.18
N PHE A 103 7.70 34.82 -25.44
CA PHE A 103 8.32 33.65 -26.04
C PHE A 103 8.78 32.68 -24.95
N ALA A 104 9.19 33.21 -23.79
CA ALA A 104 9.53 32.40 -22.64
C ALA A 104 8.33 32.21 -21.68
N TRP A 105 8.09 30.96 -21.29
CA TRP A 105 7.05 30.56 -20.35
C TRP A 105 7.60 29.55 -19.34
N TYR A 106 7.08 29.57 -18.12
CA TYR A 106 7.23 28.47 -17.18
C TYR A 106 6.08 27.50 -17.35
N TYR A 107 6.39 26.27 -17.76
CA TYR A 107 5.51 25.13 -17.60
C TYR A 107 5.68 24.62 -16.17
N SER A 108 4.75 24.99 -15.29
CA SER A 108 4.82 24.81 -13.84
C SER A 108 3.85 23.73 -13.39
N ILE A 109 4.32 22.84 -12.52
CA ILE A 109 3.51 21.89 -11.75
C ILE A 109 3.74 22.18 -10.27
N LYS A 110 2.69 22.60 -9.56
CA LYS A 110 2.75 23.00 -8.15
C LYS A 110 1.75 22.22 -7.31
N CYS A 111 2.20 21.70 -6.17
CA CYS A 111 1.36 21.06 -5.17
C CYS A 111 1.53 21.79 -3.83
N VAL A 112 0.42 22.28 -3.28
CA VAL A 112 0.41 23.00 -2.00
C VAL A 112 0.14 22.04 -0.84
N TYR A 113 0.97 22.08 0.19
CA TYR A 113 0.78 21.27 1.39
C TYR A 113 -0.37 21.79 2.26
N PRO A 114 -1.19 20.92 2.91
CA PRO A 114 -1.19 19.46 2.90
C PRO A 114 -2.08 18.83 1.81
N TYR A 115 -2.59 19.62 0.86
CA TYR A 115 -3.58 19.17 -0.11
C TYR A 115 -2.99 18.35 -1.26
N ILE A 116 -1.69 18.53 -1.55
CA ILE A 116 -0.83 17.72 -2.44
C ILE A 116 -1.48 17.45 -3.82
N PHE A 117 -2.27 18.43 -4.27
CA PHE A 117 -2.98 18.42 -5.53
C PHE A 117 -2.17 19.15 -6.62
N PRO A 118 -1.88 18.52 -7.78
CA PRO A 118 -1.07 19.13 -8.82
C PRO A 118 -1.84 20.19 -9.61
N ILE A 119 -1.36 21.42 -9.52
CA ILE A 119 -1.76 22.55 -10.36
C ILE A 119 -0.72 22.73 -11.44
N VAL A 120 -1.16 22.44 -12.67
CA VAL A 120 -0.36 22.57 -13.89
C VAL A 120 -0.75 23.84 -14.61
N SER A 121 0.21 24.73 -14.82
CA SER A 121 0.01 26.02 -15.43
C SER A 121 1.14 26.41 -16.38
N LEU A 122 0.81 27.25 -17.35
CA LEU A 122 1.72 27.94 -18.23
C LEU A 122 1.77 29.40 -17.78
N VAL A 123 2.87 29.79 -17.13
CA VAL A 123 3.06 31.13 -16.54
C VAL A 123 4.01 31.92 -17.44
N PRO A 124 3.68 33.15 -17.85
CA PRO A 124 4.56 33.94 -18.70
C PRO A 124 5.85 34.28 -17.93
N ALA A 125 7.02 33.96 -18.49
CA ALA A 125 8.32 34.32 -17.92
C ALA A 125 8.75 35.73 -18.37
N GLU A 126 8.23 36.17 -19.50
CA GLU A 126 8.35 37.53 -20.05
C GLU A 126 7.00 38.24 -19.97
N ASN A 127 6.93 39.56 -20.15
CA ASN A 127 5.67 40.31 -20.26
C ASN A 127 4.57 39.99 -19.22
N VAL A 128 4.95 39.64 -17.98
CA VAL A 128 4.06 39.11 -16.91
C VAL A 128 2.81 39.95 -16.63
N LYS A 129 2.87 41.26 -16.88
CA LYS A 129 1.73 42.19 -16.68
C LYS A 129 0.70 42.16 -17.82
N ASN A 130 1.14 41.79 -19.03
CA ASN A 130 0.35 41.88 -20.24
C ASN A 130 -0.16 40.52 -20.72
N ASP A 131 0.61 39.48 -20.44
CA ASP A 131 0.25 38.10 -20.79
C ASP A 131 -0.49 37.43 -19.64
N THR A 132 -1.26 36.40 -19.96
CA THR A 132 -2.14 35.72 -19.03
C THR A 132 -1.59 34.32 -18.72
N THR A 133 -1.56 33.94 -17.44
CA THR A 133 -1.30 32.56 -17.04
C THR A 133 -2.42 31.64 -17.50
N PHE A 134 -2.08 30.51 -18.10
CA PHE A 134 -3.05 29.49 -18.50
C PHE A 134 -2.96 28.27 -17.61
N ALA A 135 -4.09 27.79 -17.11
CA ALA A 135 -4.13 26.49 -16.47
C ALA A 135 -4.28 25.39 -17.51
N LEU A 136 -3.65 24.24 -17.26
CA LEU A 136 -3.61 23.11 -18.18
C LEU A 136 -4.30 21.89 -17.56
N GLY A 137 -5.23 21.28 -18.30
CA GLY A 137 -5.91 20.04 -17.90
C GLY A 137 -7.34 20.21 -17.36
N SER A 138 -8.16 19.18 -17.52
CA SER A 138 -9.58 19.19 -17.14
C SER A 138 -9.86 18.70 -15.71
N HIS A 139 -8.84 18.25 -14.98
CA HIS A 139 -9.01 17.66 -13.65
C HIS A 139 -9.48 18.67 -12.59
N TYR A 140 -9.31 19.98 -12.81
CA TYR A 140 -9.82 21.03 -11.92
C TYR A 140 -11.36 21.08 -11.86
N GLU A 141 -12.06 20.68 -12.93
CA GLU A 141 -13.53 20.69 -12.99
C GLU A 141 -14.18 19.81 -11.91
N LYS A 142 -13.46 18.77 -11.47
CA LYS A 142 -13.87 17.85 -10.41
C LYS A 142 -14.10 18.59 -9.07
N PHE A 143 -13.34 19.66 -8.82
CA PHE A 143 -13.47 20.47 -7.62
C PHE A 143 -14.53 21.54 -7.76
N ILE A 144 -14.90 21.95 -8.98
CA ILE A 144 -15.91 22.98 -9.22
C ILE A 144 -17.31 22.41 -8.93
N LYS A 145 -17.54 21.10 -9.13
CA LYS A 145 -18.80 20.42 -8.74
C LYS A 145 -18.85 20.21 -7.21
N SER A 146 -19.67 21.01 -6.53
CA SER A 146 -19.95 20.88 -5.09
C SER A 146 -20.67 19.56 -4.77
N ASN A 147 -20.23 18.86 -3.72
CA ASN A 147 -20.86 17.71 -3.07
C ASN A 147 -20.78 16.34 -3.79
N SER A 148 -19.58 15.93 -4.25
CA SER A 148 -19.38 14.53 -4.66
C SER A 148 -19.26 13.62 -3.42
N SER A 149 -20.19 12.68 -3.25
CA SER A 149 -20.13 11.71 -2.15
C SER A 149 -18.93 10.76 -2.29
N LYS A 150 -18.46 10.15 -1.19
CA LYS A 150 -17.44 9.07 -1.21
C LYS A 150 -17.76 8.00 -2.26
N ARG A 151 -19.03 7.60 -2.35
CA ARG A 151 -19.50 6.65 -3.35
C ARG A 151 -19.31 7.16 -4.78
N THR A 152 -19.61 8.43 -5.04
CA THR A 152 -19.43 9.08 -6.35
C THR A 152 -17.95 9.14 -6.72
N LEU A 153 -17.07 9.51 -5.78
CA LEU A 153 -15.64 9.60 -6.00
C LEU A 153 -15.02 8.23 -6.33
N ILE A 154 -15.37 7.19 -5.56
CA ILE A 154 -14.94 5.80 -5.83
C ILE A 154 -15.44 5.35 -7.21
N GLN A 155 -16.69 5.65 -7.56
CA GLN A 155 -17.25 5.27 -8.86
C GLN A 155 -16.53 5.94 -10.03
N VAL A 156 -16.22 7.24 -9.92
CA VAL A 156 -15.48 7.99 -10.95
C VAL A 156 -14.04 7.47 -11.07
N ALA A 157 -13.37 7.21 -9.94
CA ALA A 157 -12.04 6.59 -9.94
C ALA A 157 -12.07 5.21 -10.61
N GLY A 158 -13.11 4.40 -10.34
CA GLY A 158 -13.30 3.10 -10.96
C GLY A 158 -13.53 3.16 -12.48
N MET A 159 -14.25 4.16 -12.97
CA MET A 159 -14.43 4.38 -14.41
C MET A 159 -13.09 4.70 -15.10
N ASN A 160 -12.27 5.55 -14.48
CA ASN A 160 -10.93 5.86 -14.99
C ASN A 160 -10.03 4.63 -14.97
N ALA A 161 -10.08 3.85 -13.89
CA ALA A 161 -9.32 2.60 -13.75
C ALA A 161 -9.67 1.59 -14.85
N ALA A 162 -10.94 1.43 -15.20
CA ALA A 162 -11.37 0.56 -16.30
C ALA A 162 -10.75 0.98 -17.65
N GLY A 163 -10.63 2.28 -17.90
CA GLY A 163 -9.91 2.82 -19.06
C GLY A 163 -8.42 2.45 -19.05
N GLN A 164 -7.74 2.62 -17.92
CA GLN A 164 -6.32 2.27 -17.79
C GLN A 164 -6.07 0.75 -17.91
N LEU A 165 -6.96 -0.07 -17.36
CA LEU A 165 -6.91 -1.53 -17.49
C LEU A 165 -7.07 -1.98 -18.95
N ARG A 166 -7.87 -1.25 -19.75
CA ARG A 166 -7.99 -1.50 -21.19
C ARG A 166 -6.67 -1.24 -21.91
N ASP A 167 -5.98 -0.15 -21.58
CA ASP A 167 -4.69 0.16 -22.20
C ASP A 167 -3.65 -0.92 -21.84
N LYS A 168 -3.61 -1.32 -20.57
CA LYS A 168 -2.75 -2.41 -20.08
C LYS A 168 -3.05 -3.76 -20.73
N TYR A 169 -4.32 -4.06 -21.04
CA TYR A 169 -4.68 -5.24 -21.81
C TYR A 169 -4.02 -5.27 -23.19
N PHE A 170 -3.97 -4.14 -23.91
CA PHE A 170 -3.33 -4.10 -25.23
C PHE A 170 -1.81 -4.21 -25.13
N GLU A 171 -1.21 -3.60 -24.11
CA GLU A 171 0.20 -3.76 -23.77
C GLU A 171 0.53 -5.25 -23.54
N TYR A 172 -0.22 -5.93 -22.65
CA TYR A 172 0.01 -7.34 -22.33
C TYR A 172 -0.26 -8.26 -23.52
N ARG A 173 -1.26 -7.94 -24.35
CA ARG A 173 -1.56 -8.69 -25.57
C ARG A 173 -0.41 -8.67 -26.59
N SER A 174 0.40 -7.62 -26.58
CA SER A 174 1.56 -7.49 -27.46
C SER A 174 2.85 -8.10 -26.91
N MET A 175 2.84 -8.63 -25.68
CA MET A 175 4.03 -9.25 -25.09
C MET A 175 4.32 -10.62 -25.71
N ASP A 176 5.59 -10.88 -25.97
CA ASP A 176 6.06 -12.20 -26.37
C ASP A 176 6.11 -13.15 -25.17
N VAL A 177 5.39 -14.27 -25.28
CA VAL A 177 5.22 -15.24 -24.19
C VAL A 177 5.67 -16.61 -24.62
N SER A 178 6.36 -17.32 -23.73
CA SER A 178 6.84 -18.68 -24.01
C SER A 178 5.67 -19.64 -24.32
N PRO A 179 5.85 -20.65 -25.18
CA PRO A 179 4.78 -21.58 -25.56
C PRO A 179 4.10 -22.27 -24.36
N ASN A 180 4.86 -22.52 -23.29
CA ASN A 180 4.38 -23.20 -22.08
C ASN A 180 3.49 -22.30 -21.21
N GLN A 181 3.62 -20.97 -21.31
CA GLN A 181 2.85 -19.99 -20.55
C GLN A 181 1.65 -19.43 -21.34
N LEU A 182 1.60 -19.70 -22.64
CA LEU A 182 0.65 -19.12 -23.59
C LEU A 182 -0.82 -19.37 -23.21
N LYS A 183 -1.11 -20.55 -22.64
CA LYS A 183 -2.45 -20.91 -22.17
C LYS A 183 -2.90 -20.05 -20.98
N ASP A 184 -2.03 -19.86 -20.00
CA ASP A 184 -2.34 -19.09 -18.80
C ASP A 184 -2.34 -17.60 -19.08
N HIS A 185 -1.45 -17.12 -19.95
CA HIS A 185 -1.46 -15.76 -20.45
C HIS A 185 -2.78 -15.40 -21.16
N ARG A 186 -3.31 -16.27 -22.04
CA ARG A 186 -4.62 -16.06 -22.67
C ARG A 186 -5.76 -15.98 -21.66
N LYS A 187 -5.79 -16.91 -20.68
CA LYS A 187 -6.78 -16.86 -19.59
C LYS A 187 -6.65 -15.58 -18.78
N TYR A 188 -5.43 -15.11 -18.55
CA TYR A 188 -5.20 -13.89 -17.81
C TYR A 188 -5.67 -12.65 -18.58
N LEU A 189 -5.38 -12.56 -19.88
CA LEU A 189 -5.92 -11.52 -20.75
C LEU A 189 -7.46 -11.51 -20.76
N ASP A 190 -8.11 -12.68 -20.68
CA ASP A 190 -9.57 -12.76 -20.57
C ASP A 190 -10.09 -12.19 -19.24
N VAL A 191 -9.34 -12.33 -18.14
CA VAL A 191 -9.66 -11.71 -16.85
C VAL A 191 -9.59 -10.20 -16.97
N ILE A 192 -8.49 -9.64 -17.47
CA ILE A 192 -8.34 -8.18 -17.67
C ILE A 192 -9.41 -7.67 -18.64
N LYS A 193 -9.68 -8.39 -19.73
CA LYS A 193 -10.73 -8.02 -20.69
C LYS A 193 -12.12 -7.97 -20.07
N SER A 194 -12.40 -8.87 -19.13
CA SER A 194 -13.68 -8.92 -18.45
C SER A 194 -13.89 -7.72 -17.51
N THR A 195 -12.84 -7.12 -16.95
CA THR A 195 -12.97 -5.96 -16.05
C THR A 195 -13.51 -4.73 -16.76
N PHE A 196 -13.04 -4.43 -17.98
CA PHE A 196 -13.51 -3.27 -18.75
C PHE A 196 -14.68 -3.57 -19.69
N ARG A 197 -14.95 -4.85 -20.01
CA ARG A 197 -16.16 -5.24 -20.75
C ARG A 197 -17.42 -5.20 -19.87
N TYR A 198 -17.27 -5.51 -18.59
CA TYR A 198 -18.32 -5.49 -17.58
C TYR A 198 -17.94 -4.48 -16.48
N ASP A 199 -17.53 -3.29 -16.91
CA ASP A 199 -17.01 -2.22 -16.06
C ASP A 199 -17.98 -1.82 -14.94
N GLU A 200 -19.27 -1.67 -15.23
CA GLU A 200 -20.26 -1.32 -14.20
C GLU A 200 -20.33 -2.36 -13.06
N GLU A 201 -20.32 -3.65 -13.40
CA GLU A 201 -20.40 -4.73 -12.41
C GLU A 201 -19.10 -4.85 -11.61
N PHE A 202 -17.97 -4.71 -12.31
CA PHE A 202 -16.64 -4.70 -11.71
C PHE A 202 -16.48 -3.52 -10.73
N ILE A 203 -16.79 -2.29 -11.18
CA ILE A 203 -16.75 -1.07 -10.37
C ILE A 203 -17.68 -1.18 -9.17
N LYS A 204 -18.88 -1.76 -9.34
CA LYS A 204 -19.82 -1.97 -8.23
C LYS A 204 -19.30 -2.95 -7.19
N LYS A 205 -18.68 -4.06 -7.62
CA LYS A 205 -18.13 -5.09 -6.72
C LYS A 205 -16.90 -4.57 -5.97
N ILE A 206 -15.92 -4.04 -6.68
CA ILE A 206 -14.70 -3.49 -6.07
C ILE A 206 -15.03 -2.23 -5.27
N GLY A 207 -15.85 -1.33 -5.80
CA GLY A 207 -16.23 -0.10 -5.12
C GLY A 207 -16.93 -0.34 -3.78
N ARG A 208 -17.71 -1.42 -3.65
CA ARG A 208 -18.29 -1.83 -2.36
C ARG A 208 -17.21 -2.25 -1.35
N ILE A 209 -16.22 -3.02 -1.78
CA ILE A 209 -15.10 -3.45 -0.93
C ILE A 209 -14.33 -2.22 -0.44
N LEU A 210 -13.97 -1.33 -1.36
CA LEU A 210 -13.26 -0.09 -1.07
C LEU A 210 -14.04 0.79 -0.10
N TYR A 211 -15.34 0.99 -0.35
CA TYR A 211 -16.20 1.80 0.50
C TYR A 211 -16.19 1.34 1.98
N ASN A 212 -16.01 0.05 2.22
CA ASN A 212 -15.99 -0.54 3.55
C ASN A 212 -14.63 -0.45 4.26
N ILE A 213 -13.55 -0.09 3.57
CA ILE A 213 -12.24 0.16 4.20
C ILE A 213 -12.35 1.44 5.04
N ASP A 214 -11.75 1.41 6.22
CA ASP A 214 -11.71 2.56 7.12
C ASP A 214 -11.05 3.75 6.42
N ASP A 215 -11.63 4.93 6.62
CA ASP A 215 -11.15 6.10 5.91
C ASP A 215 -9.78 6.57 6.40
N GLY A 216 -9.49 6.41 7.70
CA GLY A 216 -8.18 6.73 8.27
C GLY A 216 -7.09 5.81 7.72
N ASP A 217 -7.40 4.53 7.53
CA ASP A 217 -6.44 3.57 6.96
C ASP A 217 -6.09 3.89 5.51
N VAL A 218 -7.09 4.23 4.68
CA VAL A 218 -6.86 4.62 3.27
C VAL A 218 -6.12 5.96 3.19
N ILE A 219 -6.38 6.91 4.09
CA ILE A 219 -5.68 8.19 4.12
C ILE A 219 -4.21 8.03 4.50
N ASN A 220 -3.90 7.19 5.48
CA ASN A 220 -2.54 7.05 5.99
C ASN A 220 -1.67 6.06 5.21
N TYR A 221 -2.29 5.03 4.61
CA TYR A 221 -1.59 3.90 3.97
C TYR A 221 -2.13 3.58 2.57
N GLY A 222 -2.90 4.46 1.95
CA GLY A 222 -3.48 4.24 0.61
C GLY A 222 -2.45 4.18 -0.52
N ASP A 223 -1.22 4.63 -0.29
CA ASP A 223 -0.07 4.46 -1.17
C ASP A 223 0.69 3.13 -0.93
N GLU A 224 0.29 2.35 0.08
CA GLU A 224 0.84 1.04 0.38
C GLU A 224 -0.07 -0.07 -0.18
N ALA A 225 0.43 -0.81 -1.17
CA ALA A 225 -0.33 -1.89 -1.81
C ALA A 225 -0.79 -2.97 -0.81
N GLU A 226 0.02 -3.19 0.23
CA GLU A 226 -0.22 -4.18 1.29
C GLU A 226 -1.53 -3.94 2.06
N LEU A 227 -1.97 -2.69 2.21
CA LEU A 227 -3.26 -2.33 2.81
C LEU A 227 -4.41 -3.04 2.08
N PHE A 228 -4.39 -2.98 0.75
CA PHE A 228 -5.41 -3.56 -0.09
C PHE A 228 -5.24 -5.07 -0.22
N TYR A 229 -4.00 -5.56 -0.30
CA TYR A 229 -3.72 -6.98 -0.50
C TYR A 229 -4.13 -7.84 0.69
N ARG A 230 -4.09 -7.28 1.91
CA ARG A 230 -4.56 -7.95 3.12
C ARG A 230 -6.08 -7.93 3.28
N ASN A 231 -6.80 -7.16 2.46
CA ASN A 231 -8.24 -7.06 2.57
C ASN A 231 -8.91 -8.40 2.25
N ARG A 232 -9.68 -8.92 3.22
CA ARG A 232 -10.33 -10.23 3.10
C ARG A 232 -11.36 -10.27 1.97
N ASP A 233 -12.21 -9.26 1.85
CA ASP A 233 -13.28 -9.22 0.84
C ASP A 233 -12.70 -9.12 -0.58
N LEU A 234 -11.58 -8.42 -0.74
CA LEU A 234 -10.84 -8.39 -2.00
C LEU A 234 -10.29 -9.78 -2.35
N ASN A 235 -9.65 -10.45 -1.39
CA ASN A 235 -9.13 -11.79 -1.62
C ASN A 235 -10.23 -12.80 -1.97
N GLU A 236 -11.37 -12.75 -1.29
CA GLU A 236 -12.54 -13.58 -1.57
C GLU A 236 -13.14 -13.29 -2.96
N LEU A 237 -13.08 -12.05 -3.44
CA LEU A 237 -13.49 -11.69 -4.80
C LEU A 237 -12.55 -12.32 -5.84
N LEU A 238 -11.23 -12.23 -5.63
CA LEU A 238 -10.23 -12.77 -6.55
C LEU A 238 -10.25 -14.30 -6.59
N ASP A 239 -10.51 -14.96 -5.47
CA ASP A 239 -10.60 -16.43 -5.37
C ASP A 239 -11.74 -17.03 -6.20
N LYS A 240 -12.73 -16.23 -6.61
CA LYS A 240 -13.81 -16.66 -7.51
C LYS A 240 -13.33 -16.84 -8.95
N VAL A 241 -12.19 -16.26 -9.31
CA VAL A 241 -11.59 -16.38 -10.64
C VAL A 241 -10.58 -17.53 -10.61
N ALA A 242 -10.86 -18.60 -11.36
CA ALA A 242 -10.08 -19.84 -11.30
C ALA A 242 -8.57 -19.62 -11.50
N ILE A 243 -8.16 -18.85 -12.51
CA ILE A 243 -6.74 -18.61 -12.79
C ILE A 243 -6.03 -17.83 -11.68
N LEU A 244 -6.72 -16.89 -11.01
CA LEU A 244 -6.17 -16.11 -9.89
C LEU A 244 -6.09 -16.90 -8.58
N ARG A 245 -6.89 -17.97 -8.47
CA ARG A 245 -6.83 -18.91 -7.35
C ARG A 245 -5.72 -19.94 -7.56
N GLU A 246 -5.53 -20.39 -8.79
CA GLU A 246 -4.60 -21.48 -9.15
C GLU A 246 -3.16 -20.98 -9.31
N ASN A 247 -2.96 -19.77 -9.83
CA ASN A 247 -1.64 -19.19 -10.08
C ASN A 247 -1.41 -17.92 -9.25
N LYS A 248 -0.50 -18.01 -8.26
CA LYS A 248 -0.19 -16.90 -7.35
C LYS A 248 0.56 -15.75 -8.02
N GLU A 249 1.37 -16.02 -9.04
CA GLU A 249 2.11 -14.98 -9.77
C GLU A 249 1.13 -14.11 -10.57
N ILE A 250 0.21 -14.74 -11.29
CA ILE A 250 -0.84 -14.03 -12.04
C ILE A 250 -1.76 -13.27 -11.09
N ARG A 251 -2.07 -13.85 -9.92
CA ARG A 251 -2.84 -13.15 -8.89
C ARG A 251 -2.14 -11.89 -8.40
N PHE A 252 -0.85 -11.98 -8.11
CA PHE A 252 -0.06 -10.86 -7.63
C PHE A 252 0.03 -9.76 -8.69
N ASP A 253 0.35 -10.11 -9.93
CA ASP A 253 0.37 -9.16 -11.06
C ASP A 253 -0.99 -8.47 -11.24
N PHE A 254 -2.10 -9.22 -11.12
CA PHE A 254 -3.43 -8.62 -11.21
C PHE A 254 -3.74 -7.68 -10.04
N LEU A 255 -3.30 -8.00 -8.82
CA LEU A 255 -3.42 -7.14 -7.64
C LEU A 255 -2.59 -5.86 -7.78
N GLU A 256 -1.39 -5.98 -8.33
CA GLU A 256 -0.51 -4.86 -8.66
C GLU A 256 -1.16 -3.97 -9.71
N LEU A 257 -1.72 -4.56 -10.76
CA LEU A 257 -2.48 -3.84 -11.78
C LEU A 257 -3.68 -3.08 -11.21
N LEU A 258 -4.45 -3.71 -10.30
CA LEU A 258 -5.56 -3.04 -9.60
C LEU A 258 -5.06 -1.90 -8.71
N PHE A 259 -3.92 -2.08 -8.04
CA PHE A 259 -3.33 -1.04 -7.22
C PHE A 259 -2.88 0.16 -8.06
N GLU A 260 -2.16 -0.11 -9.15
CA GLU A 260 -1.66 0.91 -10.07
C GLU A 260 -2.76 1.67 -10.78
N CYS A 261 -3.81 0.98 -11.23
CA CYS A 261 -4.87 1.60 -12.03
C CYS A 261 -6.00 2.18 -11.19
N TYR A 262 -6.19 1.71 -9.96
CA TYR A 262 -7.36 2.06 -9.16
C TYR A 262 -7.02 2.47 -7.72
N PHE A 263 -6.35 1.61 -6.95
CA PHE A 263 -6.32 1.79 -5.49
C PHE A 263 -5.43 2.95 -5.03
N LYS A 264 -4.29 3.17 -5.69
CA LYS A 264 -3.37 4.26 -5.32
C LYS A 264 -4.02 5.65 -5.37
N ASP A 265 -5.05 5.81 -6.22
CA ASP A 265 -5.78 7.07 -6.40
C ASP A 265 -6.88 7.29 -5.34
N LEU A 266 -7.18 6.27 -4.52
CA LEU A 266 -8.24 6.35 -3.51
C LEU A 266 -7.83 7.17 -2.29
N GLN A 267 -6.54 7.22 -1.96
CA GLN A 267 -6.04 8.05 -0.85
C GLN A 267 -6.54 9.48 -0.99
N TRP A 268 -6.46 10.06 -2.19
CA TRP A 268 -6.99 11.40 -2.46
C TRP A 268 -8.53 11.46 -2.40
N ALA A 269 -9.23 10.48 -2.97
CA ALA A 269 -10.69 10.43 -2.93
C ALA A 269 -11.23 10.39 -1.48
N TYR A 270 -10.44 9.82 -0.57
CA TYR A 270 -10.73 9.69 0.85
C TYR A 270 -10.19 10.87 1.68
N ALA A 271 -9.10 11.50 1.26
CA ALA A 271 -8.52 12.70 1.87
C ALA A 271 -9.34 13.97 1.55
N ALA A 272 -10.05 14.03 0.41
CA ALA A 272 -10.94 15.12 0.05
C ALA A 272 -12.25 15.18 0.90
N LYS A 273 -12.21 14.70 2.16
CA LYS A 273 -13.36 14.35 2.98
C LYS A 273 -14.05 15.51 3.69
N THR A 274 -13.44 16.70 3.77
CA THR A 274 -14.12 17.86 4.36
C THR A 274 -14.47 18.87 3.28
N SER A 275 -15.65 19.49 3.39
CA SER A 275 -15.98 20.68 2.59
C SER A 275 -14.91 21.76 2.71
N ASN A 276 -14.15 21.77 3.82
CA ASN A 276 -13.02 22.66 4.06
C ASN A 276 -11.84 22.35 3.13
N ASP A 277 -11.42 21.09 2.98
CA ASP A 277 -10.29 20.75 2.08
C ASP A 277 -10.64 21.03 0.61
N ILE A 278 -11.86 20.72 0.20
CA ILE A 278 -12.36 21.08 -1.15
C ILE A 278 -12.39 22.60 -1.31
N TYR A 279 -12.80 23.33 -0.28
CA TYR A 279 -12.81 24.80 -0.29
C TYR A 279 -11.40 25.37 -0.39
N GLU A 280 -10.44 24.82 0.35
CA GLU A 280 -9.03 25.24 0.31
C GLU A 280 -8.39 24.92 -1.04
N ILE A 281 -8.62 23.73 -1.60
CA ILE A 281 -8.18 23.40 -2.97
C ILE A 281 -8.80 24.34 -3.99
N ARG A 282 -10.10 24.69 -3.86
CA ARG A 282 -10.75 25.69 -4.72
C ARG A 282 -10.11 27.07 -4.57
N GLN A 283 -9.75 27.49 -3.35
CA GLN A 283 -9.04 28.74 -3.14
C GLN A 283 -7.67 28.72 -3.82
N ILE A 284 -6.94 27.61 -3.74
CA ILE A 284 -5.64 27.46 -4.41
C ILE A 284 -5.83 27.51 -5.93
N ILE A 285 -6.77 26.74 -6.50
CA ILE A 285 -7.13 26.78 -7.93
C ILE A 285 -7.49 28.20 -8.36
N HIS A 286 -8.25 28.93 -7.55
CA HIS A 286 -8.60 30.33 -7.84
C HIS A 286 -7.38 31.25 -7.78
N LYS A 287 -6.52 31.14 -6.76
CA LYS A 287 -5.30 31.95 -6.60
C LYS A 287 -4.34 31.76 -7.78
N GLU A 288 -4.27 30.55 -8.32
CA GLU A 288 -3.43 30.20 -9.47
C GLU A 288 -4.13 30.43 -10.82
N ASN A 289 -5.28 31.13 -10.87
CA ASN A 289 -6.06 31.42 -12.08
C ASN A 289 -6.53 30.17 -12.87
N CYS A 290 -6.76 29.05 -12.19
CA CYS A 290 -7.04 27.75 -12.81
C CYS A 290 -8.54 27.39 -12.98
N LEU A 291 -9.44 28.37 -12.84
CA LEU A 291 -10.89 28.14 -12.98
C LEU A 291 -11.36 27.89 -14.42
N ARG A 292 -10.57 28.32 -15.42
CA ARG A 292 -10.88 28.15 -16.85
C ARG A 292 -9.68 27.53 -17.56
N PRO A 293 -9.45 26.22 -17.38
CA PRO A 293 -8.28 25.57 -17.95
C PRO A 293 -8.37 25.37 -19.46
N LEU A 294 -7.22 25.36 -20.11
CA LEU A 294 -7.02 24.81 -21.44
C LEU A 294 -7.10 23.29 -21.37
N THR A 295 -8.17 22.73 -21.97
CA THR A 295 -8.46 21.28 -21.94
C THR A 295 -8.20 20.59 -23.28
N ASN A 296 -7.76 21.33 -24.30
CA ASN A 296 -7.52 20.77 -25.63
C ASN A 296 -6.33 19.80 -25.61
N MET A 297 -6.60 18.49 -25.68
CA MET A 297 -5.57 17.46 -25.66
C MET A 297 -4.54 17.61 -26.79
N ASN A 298 -4.97 18.02 -27.99
CA ASN A 298 -4.05 18.23 -29.12
C ASN A 298 -3.03 19.34 -28.84
N PHE A 299 -3.35 20.27 -27.94
CA PHE A 299 -2.43 21.31 -27.50
C PHE A 299 -1.54 20.81 -26.36
N LEU A 300 -2.10 20.08 -25.39
CA LEU A 300 -1.35 19.49 -24.29
C LEU A 300 -0.29 18.48 -24.78
N ASP A 301 -0.62 17.69 -25.81
CA ASP A 301 0.29 16.73 -26.44
C ASP A 301 1.50 17.37 -27.14
N LYS A 302 1.47 18.69 -27.38
CA LYS A 302 2.61 19.44 -27.95
C LYS A 302 3.67 19.77 -26.91
N PHE A 303 3.35 19.73 -25.61
CA PHE A 303 4.32 19.88 -24.53
C PHE A 303 5.05 18.55 -24.31
N LYS A 304 5.85 18.17 -25.30
CA LYS A 304 6.80 17.07 -25.23
C LYS A 304 8.19 17.65 -25.36
N PHE A 305 8.95 17.49 -24.30
CA PHE A 305 10.29 18.01 -24.17
C PHE A 305 11.30 16.92 -24.52
N ASP A 306 12.11 17.20 -25.54
CA ASP A 306 13.27 16.41 -25.88
C ASP A 306 14.45 16.88 -25.01
N ILE A 307 14.55 16.29 -23.82
CA ILE A 307 15.62 16.58 -22.85
C ILE A 307 16.40 15.29 -22.55
N ASN A 308 17.72 15.36 -22.71
CA ASN A 308 18.59 14.21 -22.69
C ASN A 308 19.75 14.39 -21.69
N ILE A 309 20.15 13.30 -21.05
CA ILE A 309 21.39 13.24 -20.25
C ILE A 309 22.50 12.74 -21.19
N PRO A 310 23.62 13.47 -21.32
CA PRO A 310 24.80 12.97 -22.02
C PRO A 310 25.24 11.59 -21.50
N GLU A 311 25.59 10.68 -22.41
CA GLU A 311 25.94 9.28 -22.07
C GLU A 311 27.08 9.20 -21.04
N GLU A 312 28.01 10.15 -21.07
CA GLU A 312 29.13 10.25 -20.13
C GLU A 312 28.69 10.51 -18.68
N LEU A 313 27.65 11.33 -18.48
CA LEU A 313 27.07 11.63 -17.17
C LEU A 313 26.20 10.49 -16.64
N SER A 314 25.67 9.65 -17.54
CA SER A 314 24.81 8.52 -17.18
C SER A 314 25.56 7.31 -16.60
N LYS A 315 26.90 7.31 -16.65
CA LYS A 315 27.73 6.20 -16.15
C LYS A 315 27.69 6.17 -14.62
N LYS A 316 27.15 5.08 -14.05
CA LYS A 316 27.20 4.79 -12.60
C LYS A 316 28.52 4.10 -12.26
N ILE A 317 29.20 4.55 -11.19
CA ILE A 317 30.27 3.77 -10.58
C ILE A 317 29.57 2.74 -9.68
N ILE A 318 29.82 1.47 -9.97
CA ILE A 318 29.38 0.35 -9.12
C ILE A 318 30.54 0.02 -8.21
N GLU A 319 30.47 0.49 -6.96
CA GLU A 319 31.39 0.04 -5.92
C GLU A 319 30.84 -1.26 -5.34
N LYS A 320 31.59 -2.35 -5.52
CA LYS A 320 31.26 -3.65 -4.96
C LYS A 320 32.01 -3.82 -3.66
N GLU A 321 31.30 -3.75 -2.54
CA GLU A 321 31.85 -4.06 -1.23
C GLU A 321 31.53 -5.51 -0.87
N PHE A 322 32.56 -6.27 -0.54
CA PHE A 322 32.41 -7.62 -0.01
C PHE A 322 32.35 -7.52 1.51
N VAL A 323 31.17 -7.77 2.08
CA VAL A 323 31.01 -7.79 3.54
C VAL A 323 31.28 -9.21 4.03
N ASP A 324 32.36 -9.37 4.81
CA ASP A 324 32.68 -10.61 5.52
C ASP A 324 31.75 -10.76 6.72
N ASP A 325 30.62 -11.45 6.52
CA ASP A 325 29.69 -11.80 7.59
C ASP A 325 30.07 -13.18 8.17
N LYS A 326 30.23 -13.27 9.49
CA LYS A 326 30.69 -14.52 10.16
C LYS A 326 29.65 -15.65 10.13
N ILE A 327 28.42 -15.38 9.68
CA ILE A 327 27.29 -16.33 9.74
C ILE A 327 26.75 -16.69 8.33
N LYS A 328 27.05 -15.91 7.28
CA LYS A 328 26.60 -16.17 5.90
C LYS A 328 27.74 -15.96 4.89
N PRO A 329 27.79 -16.73 3.78
CA PRO A 329 28.81 -16.54 2.76
C PRO A 329 28.70 -15.13 2.16
N VAL A 330 29.87 -14.51 1.98
CA VAL A 330 30.15 -13.16 1.47
C VAL A 330 28.96 -12.51 0.75
N LEU A 331 28.36 -11.51 1.39
CA LEU A 331 27.30 -10.70 0.79
C LEU A 331 27.95 -9.61 -0.07
N LEU A 332 27.66 -9.62 -1.37
CA LEU A 332 28.00 -8.53 -2.28
C LEU A 332 27.02 -7.37 -2.00
N LYS A 333 27.51 -6.26 -1.44
CA LYS A 333 26.78 -5.00 -1.44
C LYS A 333 27.23 -4.18 -2.64
N GLU A 334 26.29 -3.87 -3.53
CA GLU A 334 26.52 -2.95 -4.63
C GLU A 334 26.12 -1.55 -4.19
N HIS A 335 27.12 -0.66 -4.06
CA HIS A 335 26.92 0.76 -3.86
C HIS A 335 26.94 1.45 -5.22
N TYR A 336 25.82 2.08 -5.57
CA TYR A 336 25.70 2.86 -6.80
C TYR A 336 26.02 4.31 -6.48
N GLN A 337 27.18 4.80 -6.92
CA GLN A 337 27.49 6.23 -6.91
C GLN A 337 27.35 6.81 -8.32
N SER A 338 26.46 7.79 -8.46
CA SER A 338 26.34 8.59 -9.68
C SER A 338 27.50 9.58 -9.73
N ILE A 339 28.22 9.65 -10.86
CA ILE A 339 29.31 10.62 -11.04
C ILE A 339 28.67 12.00 -11.27
N ASN A 340 28.63 12.85 -10.25
CA ASN A 340 28.28 14.25 -10.45
C ASN A 340 29.53 15.01 -10.94
N LEU A 341 29.72 15.10 -12.26
CA LEU A 341 30.88 15.76 -12.88
C LEU A 341 30.88 17.30 -12.73
N PHE A 342 29.84 17.89 -12.13
CA PHE A 342 29.65 19.35 -12.08
C PHE A 342 29.78 19.97 -10.69
N GLY A 343 30.60 19.39 -9.81
CA GLY A 343 30.86 19.94 -8.48
C GLY A 343 32.30 19.74 -8.01
N SER A 344 33.24 20.52 -8.55
CA SER A 344 34.50 20.83 -7.86
C SER A 344 34.35 22.19 -7.15
N GLU A 345 33.53 22.23 -6.12
CA GLU A 345 33.57 23.25 -5.06
C GLU A 345 33.00 22.55 -3.83
N GLU A 346 33.89 22.08 -2.96
CA GLU A 346 33.51 21.69 -1.61
C GLU A 346 32.83 22.90 -0.97
N VAL A 347 31.51 22.84 -0.85
CA VAL A 347 30.78 23.69 0.08
C VAL A 347 31.28 23.29 1.47
N LYS A 348 32.31 23.99 1.96
CA LYS A 348 32.67 23.96 3.37
C LYS A 348 31.51 24.57 4.13
N PHE A 349 30.62 23.72 4.62
CA PHE A 349 29.78 24.08 5.73
C PHE A 349 30.69 24.29 6.94
N ASP A 350 30.78 25.54 7.38
CA ASP A 350 31.43 25.89 8.64
C ASP A 350 30.47 25.50 9.78
N PHE A 351 30.68 24.33 10.36
CA PHE A 351 29.94 23.83 11.53
C PHE A 351 30.59 24.30 12.85
N SER A 352 31.41 25.36 12.83
CA SER A 352 32.25 25.71 13.99
C SER A 352 31.52 26.28 15.22
N GLU A 353 30.19 26.27 15.31
CA GLU A 353 29.47 26.79 16.49
C GLU A 353 28.27 25.96 16.98
N GLU A 354 28.23 24.64 16.77
CA GLU A 354 27.30 23.79 17.54
C GLU A 354 28.04 22.62 18.20
N ASP A 355 27.85 22.51 19.52
CA ASP A 355 28.66 21.77 20.48
C ASP A 355 28.55 20.24 20.27
N GLU A 356 29.27 19.69 19.28
CA GLU A 356 29.27 18.28 18.84
C GLU A 356 29.42 17.26 19.99
N ARG A 357 30.01 17.66 21.13
CA ARG A 357 30.19 16.79 22.30
C ARG A 357 28.89 16.51 23.06
N ALA A 358 27.92 17.43 23.05
CA ALA A 358 26.63 17.23 23.70
C ALA A 358 25.77 16.23 22.91
N GLU A 359 25.65 16.43 21.59
CA GLU A 359 24.87 15.53 20.72
C GLU A 359 25.47 14.12 20.62
N LEU A 360 26.81 13.97 20.59
CA LEU A 360 27.43 12.64 20.56
C LEU A 360 27.18 11.85 21.85
N ASN A 361 27.10 12.53 22.99
CA ASN A 361 26.80 11.90 24.28
C ASN A 361 25.32 11.53 24.39
N GLU A 362 24.41 12.37 23.89
CA GLU A 362 22.98 12.04 23.80
C GLU A 362 22.71 10.87 22.84
N LEU A 363 23.38 10.81 21.69
CA LEU A 363 23.28 9.70 20.73
C LEU A 363 23.84 8.39 21.29
N LYS A 364 24.91 8.44 22.10
CA LYS A 364 25.44 7.26 22.80
C LYS A 364 24.49 6.78 23.89
N ALA A 365 23.93 7.70 24.69
CA ALA A 365 22.94 7.37 25.71
C ALA A 365 21.66 6.76 25.09
N TYR A 366 21.19 7.29 23.96
CA TYR A 366 20.03 6.77 23.25
C TYR A 366 20.29 5.37 22.67
N LYS A 367 21.47 5.13 22.08
CA LYS A 367 21.86 3.79 21.59
C LYS A 367 21.95 2.76 22.71
N GLU A 368 22.41 3.14 23.90
CA GLU A 368 22.46 2.25 25.06
C GLU A 368 21.05 1.96 25.62
N GLN A 369 20.15 2.95 25.63
CA GLN A 369 18.75 2.76 26.02
C GLN A 369 18.01 1.82 25.06
N VAL A 370 18.18 1.98 23.74
CA VAL A 370 17.57 1.10 22.74
C VAL A 370 18.07 -0.33 22.88
N LYS A 371 19.38 -0.52 23.11
CA LYS A 371 19.95 -1.87 23.38
C LYS A 371 19.39 -2.50 24.65
N ALA A 372 19.25 -1.71 25.73
CA ALA A 372 18.69 -2.20 26.98
C ALA A 372 17.21 -2.59 26.84
N GLU A 373 16.43 -1.83 26.06
CA GLU A 373 15.01 -2.11 25.82
C GLU A 373 14.81 -3.36 24.94
N GLU A 374 15.61 -3.53 23.87
CA GLU A 374 15.59 -4.77 23.06
C GLU A 374 15.92 -6.01 23.90
N GLN A 375 16.84 -5.87 24.85
CA GLN A 375 17.24 -6.95 25.73
C GLN A 375 16.19 -7.24 26.81
N ARG A 376 15.44 -6.21 27.26
CA ARG A 376 14.28 -6.36 28.14
C ARG A 376 13.14 -7.09 27.44
N ILE A 377 12.78 -6.69 26.23
CA ILE A 377 11.72 -7.32 25.41
C ILE A 377 12.04 -8.81 25.17
N LYS A 378 13.29 -9.14 24.80
CA LYS A 378 13.70 -10.54 24.64
C LYS A 378 13.60 -11.36 25.92
N ASN A 379 13.90 -10.76 27.07
CA ASN A 379 13.79 -11.44 28.36
C ASN A 379 12.32 -11.65 28.77
N GLU A 380 11.45 -10.65 28.52
CA GLU A 380 10.00 -10.74 28.75
C GLU A 380 9.36 -11.82 27.87
N GLU A 381 9.74 -11.92 26.59
CA GLU A 381 9.30 -13.01 25.70
C GLU A 381 9.76 -14.39 26.20
N LEU A 382 11.02 -14.50 26.64
CA LEU A 382 11.55 -15.75 27.18
C LEU A 382 10.86 -16.16 28.49
N GLU A 383 10.51 -15.22 29.37
CA GLU A 383 9.74 -15.48 30.58
C GLU A 383 8.30 -15.91 30.26
N SER A 384 7.63 -15.22 29.32
CA SER A 384 6.30 -15.58 28.86
C SER A 384 6.25 -17.01 28.29
N ILE A 385 7.26 -17.39 27.48
CA ILE A 385 7.39 -18.75 26.94
C ILE A 385 7.63 -19.78 28.06
N ARG A 386 8.40 -19.43 29.11
CA ARG A 386 8.65 -20.32 30.25
C ARG A 386 7.40 -20.50 31.12
N GLU A 387 6.63 -19.44 31.36
CA GLU A 387 5.36 -19.53 32.07
C GLU A 387 4.34 -20.37 31.30
N ALA A 388 4.21 -20.15 29.98
CA ALA A 388 3.34 -20.95 29.13
C ALA A 388 3.70 -22.45 29.17
N LYS A 389 5.00 -22.78 29.16
CA LYS A 389 5.48 -24.17 29.30
C LYS A 389 5.14 -24.76 30.68
N LYS A 390 5.33 -24.01 31.77
CA LYS A 390 4.95 -24.46 33.12
C LYS A 390 3.44 -24.71 33.25
N ILE A 391 2.61 -23.85 32.67
CA ILE A 391 1.15 -24.00 32.67
C ILE A 391 0.75 -25.26 31.91
N ALA A 392 1.35 -25.51 30.74
CA ALA A 392 1.09 -26.71 29.94
C ALA A 392 1.51 -28.00 30.65
N GLU A 393 2.65 -27.99 31.35
CA GLU A 393 3.14 -29.14 32.11
C GLU A 393 2.27 -29.43 33.34
N ASN A 394 1.87 -28.39 34.08
CA ASN A 394 0.93 -28.51 35.19
C ASN A 394 -0.44 -29.04 34.74
N ALA A 395 -0.94 -28.60 33.57
CA ALA A 395 -2.19 -29.12 33.01
C ALA A 395 -2.11 -30.62 32.70
N ARG A 396 -0.97 -31.09 32.13
CA ARG A 396 -0.72 -32.51 31.87
C ARG A 396 -0.65 -33.35 33.15
N ILE A 397 -0.02 -32.84 34.20
CA ILE A 397 0.06 -33.52 35.50
C ILE A 397 -1.34 -33.66 36.09
N ARG A 398 -2.13 -32.58 36.09
CA ARG A 398 -3.52 -32.58 36.58
C ARG A 398 -4.41 -33.57 35.82
N GLU A 399 -4.26 -33.65 34.50
CA GLU A 399 -5.03 -34.60 33.67
C GLU A 399 -4.69 -36.07 34.02
N ARG A 400 -3.41 -36.37 34.30
CA ARG A 400 -2.98 -37.69 34.77
C ARG A 400 -3.53 -38.02 36.15
N GLU A 401 -3.50 -37.07 37.08
CA GLU A 401 -4.07 -37.26 38.43
C GLU A 401 -5.58 -37.53 38.38
N ILE A 402 -6.32 -36.80 37.54
CA ILE A 402 -7.77 -37.00 37.33
C ILE A 402 -8.02 -38.41 36.78
N LYS A 403 -7.23 -38.89 35.81
CA LYS A 403 -7.34 -40.25 35.26
C LYS A 403 -7.05 -41.34 36.30
N VAL A 404 -6.07 -41.12 37.18
CA VAL A 404 -5.75 -42.08 38.25
C VAL A 404 -6.85 -42.09 39.32
N GLN A 405 -7.38 -40.92 39.69
CA GLN A 405 -8.48 -40.82 40.66
C GLN A 405 -9.78 -41.43 40.14
N SER A 406 -10.12 -41.21 38.86
CA SER A 406 -11.30 -41.81 38.25
C SER A 406 -11.18 -43.34 38.17
N ALA A 407 -10.01 -43.87 37.81
CA ALA A 407 -9.75 -45.31 37.82
C ALA A 407 -9.84 -45.93 39.23
N ARG A 408 -9.38 -45.22 40.27
CA ARG A 408 -9.53 -45.66 41.67
C ARG A 408 -10.99 -45.69 42.10
N LYS A 409 -11.77 -44.65 41.79
CA LYS A 409 -13.22 -44.60 42.08
C LYS A 409 -13.98 -45.73 41.38
N LEU A 410 -13.63 -46.04 40.13
CA LEU A 410 -14.19 -47.16 39.38
C LEU A 410 -13.91 -48.51 40.06
N LYS A 411 -12.66 -48.77 40.45
CA LYS A 411 -12.31 -50.01 41.18
C LYS A 411 -13.03 -50.13 42.52
N GLU A 412 -13.22 -49.02 43.23
CA GLU A 412 -13.92 -49.02 44.52
C GLU A 412 -15.42 -49.28 44.35
N GLN A 413 -16.03 -48.74 43.28
CA GLN A 413 -17.41 -49.04 42.90
C GLN A 413 -17.59 -50.50 42.48
N GLU A 414 -16.67 -51.07 41.68
CA GLU A 414 -16.67 -52.49 41.33
C GLU A 414 -16.56 -53.40 42.55
N LYS A 415 -15.71 -53.04 43.52
CA LYS A 415 -15.56 -53.80 44.76
C LYS A 415 -16.85 -53.78 45.59
N LYS A 416 -17.48 -52.60 45.74
CA LYS A 416 -18.77 -52.45 46.43
C LYS A 416 -19.90 -53.22 45.73
N LEU A 417 -19.89 -53.28 44.39
CA LEU A 417 -20.83 -54.09 43.63
C LEU A 417 -20.63 -55.58 43.89
N LYS A 418 -19.39 -56.09 43.86
CA LYS A 418 -19.09 -57.49 44.17
C LYS A 418 -19.45 -57.88 45.60
N GLU A 419 -19.23 -56.99 46.57
CA GLU A 419 -19.63 -57.21 47.97
C GLU A 419 -21.16 -57.30 48.10
N LYS A 420 -21.90 -56.42 47.42
CA LYS A 420 -23.37 -56.48 47.37
C LYS A 420 -23.87 -57.76 46.69
N GLU A 421 -23.26 -58.18 45.59
CA GLU A 421 -23.59 -59.42 44.90
C GLU A 421 -23.35 -60.65 45.78
N ALA A 422 -22.23 -60.69 46.51
CA ALA A 422 -21.94 -61.77 47.46
C ALA A 422 -22.93 -61.80 48.63
N GLU A 423 -23.35 -60.63 49.15
CA GLU A 423 -24.35 -60.54 50.21
C GLU A 423 -25.74 -60.99 49.74
N ILE A 424 -26.13 -60.64 48.51
CA ILE A 424 -27.36 -61.10 47.87
C ILE A 424 -27.32 -62.62 47.68
N MET A 425 -26.21 -63.17 47.18
CA MET A 425 -26.04 -64.61 47.01
C MET A 425 -26.14 -65.36 48.33
N LYS A 426 -25.53 -64.84 49.40
CA LYS A 426 -25.62 -65.42 50.74
C LYS A 426 -27.06 -65.41 51.27
N LYS A 427 -27.81 -64.32 51.07
CA LYS A 427 -29.24 -64.22 51.42
C LYS A 427 -30.10 -65.20 50.61
N ILE A 428 -29.78 -65.42 49.34
CA ILE A 428 -30.46 -66.42 48.49
C ILE A 428 -30.19 -67.83 49.01
N GLU A 429 -28.95 -68.11 49.42
CA GLU A 429 -28.55 -69.42 49.93
C GLU A 429 -29.15 -69.73 51.30
N GLU A 430 -29.24 -68.74 52.19
CA GLU A 430 -29.95 -68.81 53.47
C GLU A 430 -31.46 -69.05 53.26
N LYS A 431 -32.09 -68.32 52.32
CA LYS A 431 -33.49 -68.56 51.94
C LYS A 431 -33.72 -69.95 51.37
N LYS A 432 -32.80 -70.47 50.54
CA LYS A 432 -32.86 -71.85 50.04
C LYS A 432 -32.75 -72.87 51.17
N LYS A 433 -31.83 -72.68 52.12
CA LYS A 433 -31.70 -73.56 53.30
C LYS A 433 -32.95 -73.52 54.19
N ALA A 434 -33.52 -72.34 54.42
CA ALA A 434 -34.77 -72.18 55.15
C ALA A 434 -35.96 -72.86 54.43
N ALA A 435 -36.06 -72.74 53.11
CA ALA A 435 -37.09 -73.41 52.31
C ALA A 435 -36.94 -74.95 52.37
N ILE A 436 -35.71 -75.47 52.31
CA ILE A 436 -35.44 -76.91 52.45
C ILE A 436 -35.77 -77.41 53.88
N ALA A 437 -35.46 -76.62 54.91
CA ALA A 437 -35.81 -76.94 56.29
C ALA A 437 -37.33 -76.98 56.50
N TRP A 438 -38.06 -75.97 55.99
CA TRP A 438 -39.52 -75.92 56.02
C TRP A 438 -40.17 -77.09 55.26
N ALA A 439 -39.63 -77.47 54.09
CA ALA A 439 -40.10 -78.62 53.33
C ALA A 439 -39.91 -79.95 54.09
N LYS A 440 -38.79 -80.12 54.82
CA LYS A 440 -38.56 -81.28 55.70
C LYS A 440 -39.50 -81.31 56.91
N GLU A 441 -39.86 -80.15 57.43
CA GLU A 441 -40.78 -80.01 58.56
C GLU A 441 -42.23 -80.30 58.15
N GLN A 442 -42.63 -79.86 56.95
CA GLN A 442 -43.90 -80.23 56.32
C GLN A 442 -44.00 -81.74 56.04
N GLN A 443 -42.92 -82.38 55.55
CA GLN A 443 -42.89 -83.85 55.39
C GLN A 443 -43.04 -84.60 56.72
N LYS A 444 -42.46 -84.09 57.82
CA LYS A 444 -42.65 -84.65 59.17
C LYS A 444 -44.08 -84.48 59.69
N MET A 445 -44.76 -83.37 59.36
CA MET A 445 -46.18 -83.18 59.72
C MET A 445 -47.11 -84.11 58.92
N VAL A 446 -46.82 -84.35 57.63
CA VAL A 446 -47.59 -85.28 56.79
C VAL A 446 -47.40 -86.75 57.24
N SER A 447 -46.24 -87.13 57.79
CA SER A 447 -46.02 -88.48 58.34
C SER A 447 -46.68 -88.71 59.71
N ASN A 448 -47.14 -87.66 60.39
CA ASN A 448 -47.84 -87.74 61.68
C ASN A 448 -49.36 -87.59 61.56
N TYR A 449 -49.91 -87.55 60.35
CA TYR A 449 -51.36 -87.68 60.17
C TYR A 449 -51.78 -89.14 60.44
N PRO A 450 -52.61 -89.41 61.46
CA PRO A 450 -53.13 -90.74 61.68
C PRO A 450 -54.00 -91.13 60.47
N LYS A 451 -53.63 -92.22 59.80
CA LYS A 451 -54.53 -92.91 58.88
C LYS A 451 -55.81 -93.23 59.64
N LYS A 452 -56.88 -92.46 59.41
CA LYS A 452 -58.24 -92.85 59.77
C LYS A 452 -58.52 -94.18 59.07
N ARG A 453 -58.59 -95.24 59.86
CA ARG A 453 -59.34 -96.46 59.51
C ARG A 453 -60.81 -96.17 59.84
N ALA A 454 -61.62 -96.06 58.80
CA ALA A 454 -63.04 -96.44 58.73
C ALA A 454 -63.51 -96.18 57.31
#